data_AF-A0A7X8VWX5-F1
#
_entry.id   AF-A0A7X8VWX5-F1
#
_cell.length_a   1.000
_cell.length_b   1.000
_cell.length_c   1.000
_cell.angle_alpha   90.00
_cell.angle_beta   90.00
_cell.angle_gamma   90.00
#
_symmetry.space_group_name_H-M   'P 1'
#
loop_
_entity.id
_entity.type
_entity.pdbx_description
1 polymer ?
#
loop_
_entity_poly.entity_id
_entity_poly.type
_entity_poly.pdbx_seq_one_letter_code
_entity_poly.pdbx_strand_id
1 'polypeptide(L)' 'HLTPDAAPIRLYVGDGDLDWPARAEENRLLASSLTRLAGHQDTRCYVLPGYGHGDVYVPALVLLLKHLWEIENRKKTP' A
#
# COMPACT_ATOMS: atom_id res chain seq x y z
N HIS A 1 -12.66 -14.05 -1.22
CA HIS A 1 -13.56 -13.17 -0.45
C HIS A 1 -12.86 -11.84 -0.20
N LEU A 2 -13.59 -10.72 -0.30
CA LEU A 2 -13.16 -9.40 0.17
C LEU A 2 -13.81 -9.13 1.53
N THR A 3 -13.10 -8.49 2.47
CA THR A 3 -13.61 -8.19 3.81
C THR A 3 -13.21 -6.77 4.24
N PRO A 4 -14.10 -6.02 4.92
CA PRO A 4 -13.73 -4.78 5.62
C PRO A 4 -12.89 -5.04 6.86
N ASP A 5 -13.00 -6.24 7.46
CA ASP A 5 -12.30 -6.66 8.67
C ASP A 5 -10.93 -7.27 8.30
N ALA A 6 -10.10 -6.46 7.64
CA ALA A 6 -8.71 -6.78 7.38
C ALA A 6 -7.80 -5.85 8.17
N ALA A 7 -6.59 -6.32 8.50
CA ALA A 7 -5.57 -5.44 9.06
C ALA A 7 -5.27 -4.25 8.12
N PRO A 8 -4.68 -3.15 8.62
CA PRO A 8 -4.21 -2.06 7.76
C PRO A 8 -3.29 -2.58 6.65
N ILE A 9 -3.52 -2.11 5.41
CA ILE A 9 -2.79 -2.54 4.22
C ILE A 9 -2.11 -1.34 3.56
N ARG A 10 -0.85 -1.51 3.20
CA ARG A 10 -0.08 -0.58 2.36
C ARG A 10 0.50 -1.36 1.19
N LEU A 11 0.19 -0.93 -0.03
CA LEU A 11 0.78 -1.45 -1.25
C LEU A 11 1.80 -0.43 -1.74
N TYR A 12 3.06 -0.82 -1.86
CA TYR A 12 4.13 0.02 -2.42
C TYR A 12 4.57 -0.61 -3.74
N VAL A 13 4.44 0.14 -4.82
CA VAL A 13 4.66 -0.34 -6.19
C VAL A 13 5.60 0.62 -6.89
N GLY A 14 6.45 0.10 -7.76
CA GLY A 14 7.34 0.93 -8.57
C GLY A 14 6.58 1.72 -9.62
N ASP A 15 7.31 2.61 -10.27
CA ASP A 15 6.89 3.34 -11.45
C ASP A 15 6.50 2.36 -12.56
N GLY A 16 5.37 2.59 -13.23
CA GLY A 16 4.85 1.69 -14.26
C GLY A 16 5.77 1.56 -15.48
N ASP A 17 6.61 2.56 -15.74
CA ASP A 17 7.57 2.56 -16.84
C ASP A 17 8.90 1.85 -16.48
N LEU A 18 9.18 1.65 -15.19
CA LEU A 18 10.43 1.05 -14.68
C LEU A 18 10.22 -0.31 -14.00
N ASP A 19 9.03 -0.56 -13.48
CA ASP A 19 8.61 -1.80 -12.84
C ASP A 19 7.98 -2.77 -13.86
N TRP A 20 7.47 -3.90 -13.39
CA TRP A 20 6.76 -4.84 -14.25
C TRP A 20 5.44 -4.23 -14.76
N PRO A 21 5.13 -4.44 -16.06
CA PRO A 21 3.90 -3.94 -16.66
C PRO A 21 2.65 -4.32 -15.85
N ALA A 22 1.68 -3.41 -15.81
CA ALA A 22 0.40 -3.58 -15.13
C ALA A 22 0.44 -3.69 -13.59
N ARG A 23 1.61 -3.72 -12.93
CA ARG A 23 1.66 -3.85 -11.46
C ARG A 23 1.00 -2.69 -10.73
N ALA A 24 1.19 -1.47 -11.22
CA ALA A 24 0.55 -0.30 -10.62
C ALA A 24 -0.97 -0.38 -10.75
N GLU A 25 -1.47 -0.79 -11.92
CA GLU A 25 -2.89 -0.94 -12.23
C GLU A 25 -3.53 -2.05 -11.38
N GLU A 26 -2.91 -3.23 -11.31
CA GLU A 26 -3.38 -4.37 -10.52
C GLU A 26 -3.44 -4.04 -9.02
N ASN A 27 -2.41 -3.40 -8.47
CA ASN A 27 -2.39 -3.02 -7.06
C ASN A 27 -3.38 -1.89 -6.74
N ARG A 28 -3.56 -0.92 -7.64
CA ARG A 28 -4.62 0.11 -7.51
C ARG A 28 -6.01 -0.53 -7.56
N LEU A 29 -6.22 -1.52 -8.43
CA LEU A 29 -7.47 -2.27 -8.51
C LEU A 29 -7.75 -3.03 -7.20
N LEU A 30 -6.76 -3.72 -6.64
CA LEU A 30 -6.89 -4.38 -5.34
C LEU A 30 -7.24 -3.39 -4.23
N ALA A 31 -6.50 -2.28 -4.14
CA ALA A 31 -6.77 -1.25 -3.14
C ALA A 31 -8.16 -0.63 -3.31
N SER A 32 -8.59 -0.38 -4.54
CA SER A 32 -9.95 0.12 -4.83
C SER A 32 -11.00 -0.92 -4.47
N SER A 33 -10.75 -2.21 -4.72
CA SER A 33 -11.68 -3.29 -4.36
C SER A 33 -11.85 -3.40 -2.85
N LEU A 34 -10.76 -3.30 -2.10
CA LEU A 34 -10.79 -3.30 -0.63
C LEU A 34 -11.49 -2.05 -0.08
N THR A 35 -11.14 -0.87 -0.57
CA THR A 35 -11.68 0.39 -0.02
C THR A 35 -13.11 0.67 -0.45
N ARG A 36 -13.45 0.47 -1.74
CA ARG A 36 -14.75 0.86 -2.30
C ARG A 36 -15.79 -0.24 -2.29
N LEU A 37 -15.40 -1.49 -2.52
CA LEU A 37 -16.35 -2.61 -2.59
C LEU A 37 -16.50 -3.31 -1.25
N ALA A 38 -15.38 -3.56 -0.56
CA ALA A 38 -15.40 -4.23 0.74
C ALA A 38 -15.66 -3.26 1.91
N GLY A 39 -15.37 -1.97 1.74
CA GLY A 39 -15.49 -0.95 2.78
C GLY A 39 -14.31 -0.91 3.78
N HIS A 40 -13.16 -1.48 3.43
CA HIS A 40 -11.95 -1.41 4.27
C HIS A 40 -11.36 0.01 4.25
N GLN A 41 -11.35 0.68 5.39
CA GLN A 41 -10.95 2.09 5.48
C GLN A 41 -9.43 2.31 5.59
N ASP A 42 -8.64 1.28 5.89
CA ASP A 42 -7.19 1.41 6.11
C ASP A 42 -6.35 0.67 5.07
N THR A 43 -6.76 0.76 3.80
CA THR A 43 -5.96 0.31 2.65
C THR A 43 -5.48 1.50 1.82
N ARG A 44 -4.19 1.55 1.49
CA ARG A 44 -3.61 2.56 0.58
C ARG A 44 -2.63 1.94 -0.39
N CYS A 45 -2.60 2.46 -1.61
CA CYS A 45 -1.63 2.10 -2.65
C CYS A 45 -0.77 3.31 -3.01
N TYR A 46 0.54 3.13 -3.04
CA TYR A 46 1.54 4.13 -3.38
C TYR A 46 2.31 3.64 -4.60
N VAL A 47 2.31 4.46 -5.65
CA VAL A 47 3.18 4.28 -6.80
C VAL A 47 4.37 5.20 -6.62
N LEU A 48 5.57 4.64 -6.57
CA LEU A 48 6.80 5.34 -6.21
C LEU A 48 7.56 5.68 -7.52
N PRO A 49 7.42 6.93 -8.02
CA PRO A 49 7.99 7.31 -9.31
C PRO A 49 9.52 7.27 -9.26
N GLY A 50 10.13 6.88 -10.37
CA GLY A 50 11.58 6.77 -10.49
C GLY A 50 12.21 5.54 -9.82
N TYR A 51 11.41 4.62 -9.29
CA TYR A 51 11.86 3.32 -8.76
C TYR A 51 11.18 2.18 -9.52
N GLY A 52 11.94 1.15 -9.89
CA GLY A 52 11.44 -0.07 -10.51
C GLY A 52 11.42 -1.27 -9.54
N HIS A 53 11.28 -2.47 -10.10
CA HIS A 53 11.14 -3.71 -9.32
C HIS A 53 12.30 -3.94 -8.33
N GLY A 54 13.52 -3.60 -8.74
CA GLY A 54 14.75 -3.90 -8.01
C GLY A 54 15.06 -2.93 -6.88
N ASP A 55 14.46 -1.75 -6.84
CA ASP A 55 14.85 -0.66 -5.94
C ASP A 55 13.67 0.06 -5.26
N VAL A 56 12.42 -0.25 -5.63
CA VAL A 56 11.20 0.25 -4.96
C VAL A 56 11.20 0.01 -3.44
N TYR A 57 11.89 -1.04 -2.98
CA TYR A 57 11.98 -1.34 -1.55
C TYR A 57 12.70 -0.24 -0.74
N VAL A 58 13.59 0.53 -1.37
CA VAL A 58 14.40 1.57 -0.71
C VAL A 58 13.50 2.67 -0.12
N PRO A 59 12.65 3.36 -0.90
CA PRO A 59 11.68 4.29 -0.35
C PRO A 59 10.55 3.59 0.42
N ALA A 60 10.14 2.39 -0.01
CA ALA A 60 9.03 1.68 0.64
C ALA A 60 9.34 1.32 2.11
N LEU A 61 10.58 0.96 2.44
CA LEU A 61 10.97 0.60 3.80
C LEU A 61 10.83 1.78 4.77
N VAL A 62 11.20 3.00 4.33
CA VAL A 62 11.02 4.22 5.14
C VAL A 62 9.53 4.50 5.38
N LEU A 63 8.71 4.36 4.34
CA LEU A 63 7.25 4.53 4.45
C LEU A 63 6.60 3.46 5.33
N LEU A 64 7.09 2.22 5.27
CA LEU A 64 6.64 1.11 6.10
C LEU A 64 6.93 1.40 7.58
N LEU A 65 8.17 1.80 7.92
CA LEU A 65 8.53 2.14 9.29
C LEU A 65 7.66 3.28 9.85
N LYS A 66 7.41 4.31 9.04
CA LYS A 66 6.48 5.40 9.40
C LYS A 66 5.07 4.85 9.67
N HIS A 67 4.57 3.96 8.81
CA HIS A 67 3.24 3.38 8.98
C HIS A 67 3.14 2.49 10.24
N LEU A 68 4.17 1.71 10.53
CA LEU A 68 4.23 0.90 11.75
C LEU A 68 4.18 1.79 13.00
N TRP A 69 4.94 2.89 13.01
CA TRP A 69 4.92 3.86 14.10
C TRP A 69 3.54 4.53 14.27
N GLU A 70 2.86 4.86 13.17
CA GLU A 70 1.48 5.38 13.19
C GLU A 70 0.50 4.36 13.80
N ILE A 71 0.58 3.09 13.40
CA ILE A 71 -0.26 2.02 13.95
C ILE A 71 0.01 1.85 15.45
N GLU A 72 1.29 1.81 15.84
CA GLU A 72 1.68 1.63 17.24
C GLU A 72 1.14 2.76 18.12
N ASN A 73 1.21 4.01 17.66
CA ASN A 73 0.73 5.15 18.43
C ASN A 73 -0.80 5.27 18.44
N ARG A 74 -1.50 4.83 17.39
CA ARG A 74 -2.97 4.71 17.44
C ARG A 74 -3.42 3.77 18.54
N LYS A 75 -2.71 2.64 18.76
CA LYS A 75 -3.02 1.70 19.84
C LYS A 75 -2.79 2.28 21.24
N LYS A 76 -1.93 3.28 21.38
CA LYS A 76 -1.60 3.92 22.67
C LYS A 76 -2.55 5.06 23.06
N THR A 77 -3.41 5.50 22.14
CA THR A 77 -4.36 6.59 22.38
C THR A 77 -5.69 5.97 22.82
N PRO A 78 -6.23 6.31 24.01
CA PRO A 78 -7.43 5.67 24.57
C PRO A 78 -8.71 5.95 23.76
#